data_AF-A0A921H317-F1
#
_entry.id   AF-A0A921H317-F1
#
_cell.length_a   1.000
_cell.length_b   1.000
_cell.length_c   1.000
_cell.angle_alpha   90.00
_cell.angle_beta   90.00
_cell.angle_gamma   90.00
#
_symmetry.space_group_name_H-M   'P 1'
#
loop_
_entity.id
_entity.type
_entity.pdbx_description
1 polymer ?
#
loop_
_entity_poly.entity_id
_entity_poly.type
_entity_poly.pdbx_seq_one_letter_code
_entity_poly.pdbx_strand_id
1 'polypeptide(L)' 'MDDRDLILKIGKRIKEIRLSKPMTLDELAAASNMDNANIARLESGNTNPTIRTLYKISRGLKVKLKELVDVE' A
#
# COMPACT_ATOMS: atom_id res chain seq x y z
N MET A 1 -13.22 -13.01 8.02
CA MET A 1 -12.60 -11.69 7.77
C MET A 1 -13.68 -10.82 7.15
N ASP A 2 -14.01 -9.69 7.76
CA ASP A 2 -14.92 -8.72 7.13
C ASP A 2 -14.12 -7.81 6.18
N ASP A 3 -14.83 -7.07 5.32
CA ASP A 3 -14.20 -6.19 4.31
C ASP A 3 -13.24 -5.16 4.95
N ARG A 4 -13.55 -4.73 6.17
CA ARG A 4 -12.77 -3.73 6.90
C ARG A 4 -11.44 -4.32 7.40
N ASP A 5 -11.47 -5.54 7.91
CA ASP A 5 -10.27 -6.27 8.35
C ASP A 5 -9.35 -6.55 7.15
N LEU A 6 -9.91 -6.91 5.99
CA LEU A 6 -9.14 -7.08 4.76
C LEU A 6 -8.41 -5.79 4.35
N ILE A 7 -9.13 -4.66 4.29
CA ILE A 7 -8.55 -3.35 3.93
C ILE A 7 -7.46 -2.95 4.93
N LEU A 8 -7.69 -3.16 6.23
CA LEU A 8 -6.72 -2.84 7.28
C LEU A 8 -5.45 -3.68 7.13
N LYS A 9 -5.58 -4.98 6.86
CA LYS A 9 -4.44 -5.89 6.67
C LYS A 9 -3.62 -5.52 5.43
N ILE A 10 -4.27 -5.24 4.31
CA ILE A 10 -3.58 -4.79 3.08
C ILE A 10 -2.83 -3.48 3.34
N GLY A 11 -3.46 -2.52 4.02
CA GLY A 11 -2.81 -1.25 4.40
C GLY A 11 -1.57 -1.45 5.26
N LYS A 12 -1.68 -2.30 6.30
CA LYS A 12 -0.54 -2.67 7.15
C LYS A 12 0.56 -3.36 6.36
N ARG A 13 0.22 -4.29 5.47
CA ARG A 13 1.18 -5.02 4.63
C ARG A 13 1.99 -4.07 3.74
N ILE A 14 1.32 -3.08 3.14
CA ILE A 14 1.98 -2.05 2.33
C ILE A 14 2.95 -1.23 3.17
N LYS A 15 2.54 -0.83 4.38
CA LYS A 15 3.40 -0.12 5.32
C LYS A 15 4.62 -0.95 5.74
N GLU A 16 4.45 -2.23 6.04
CA GLU A 16 5.55 -3.15 6.38
C GLU A 16 6.57 -3.26 5.25
N ILE A 17 6.10 -3.48 4.01
CA ILE A 17 6.98 -3.55 2.84
C ILE A 17 7.71 -2.23 2.64
N ARG A 18 7.02 -1.08 2.80
CA ARG A 18 7.66 0.24 2.70
C ARG A 18 8.78 0.40 3.73
N LEU A 19 8.51 0.07 5.00
CA LEU A 19 9.48 0.19 6.09
C LEU A 19 10.65 -0.80 5.94
N SER A 20 10.45 -1.95 5.30
CA SER A 20 11.53 -2.88 4.96
C SER A 20 12.49 -2.36 3.88
N LYS A 21 12.07 -1.36 3.09
CA LYS A 21 12.84 -0.75 1.98
C LYS A 21 13.39 0.65 2.33
N PRO A 22 13.60 0.93 3.61
CA PRO A 22 13.71 2.27 4.22
C PRO A 22 13.06 3.45 3.45
N MET A 23 11.89 3.26 2.85
CA MET A 23 11.26 4.32 2.04
C MET A 23 10.39 5.23 2.92
N THR A 24 10.51 6.54 2.72
CA THR A 24 9.58 7.54 3.27
C THR A 24 8.23 7.49 2.54
N LEU A 25 7.21 8.15 3.11
CA LEU A 25 5.91 8.30 2.43
C LEU A 25 6.07 9.07 1.12
N ASP A 26 6.85 10.15 1.14
CA ASP A 26 7.15 11.01 0.00
C ASP A 26 7.82 10.24 -1.14
N GLU A 27 8.79 9.39 -0.81
CA GLU A 27 9.46 8.53 -1.79
C GLU A 27 8.50 7.51 -2.40
N LEU A 28 7.62 6.90 -1.59
CA LEU A 28 6.63 5.96 -2.12
C LEU A 28 5.59 6.67 -2.99
N ALA A 29 5.14 7.85 -2.57
CA ALA A 29 4.19 8.68 -3.29
C ALA A 29 4.75 9.08 -4.66
N ALA A 30 5.99 9.58 -4.70
CA ALA A 30 6.71 9.89 -5.93
C ALA A 30 6.88 8.65 -6.82
N ALA A 31 7.35 7.53 -6.25
CA ALA A 31 7.59 6.29 -7.00
C ALA A 31 6.30 5.65 -7.54
N SER A 32 5.16 5.88 -6.88
CA SER A 32 3.84 5.37 -7.28
C SER A 32 3.05 6.37 -8.14
N ASN A 33 3.58 7.58 -8.35
CA ASN A 33 2.88 8.71 -8.97
C ASN A 33 1.49 8.94 -8.31
N MET A 34 1.53 9.19 -7.01
CA MET A 34 0.40 9.39 -6.10
C MET A 34 0.71 10.45 -5.05
N ASP A 35 -0.31 11.01 -4.41
CA ASP A 35 -0.13 11.97 -3.32
C ASP A 35 0.17 11.27 -1.98
N ASN A 36 0.98 11.91 -1.14
CA ASN A 36 1.27 11.48 0.23
C ASN A 36 0.03 11.18 1.05
N ALA A 37 -1.00 12.03 0.95
CA ALA A 37 -2.25 11.83 1.66
C ALA A 37 -2.94 10.52 1.24
N ASN A 38 -2.90 10.17 -0.05
CA ASN A 38 -3.48 8.93 -0.54
C ASN A 38 -2.72 7.70 -0.03
N ILE A 39 -1.39 7.75 0.00
CA ILE A 39 -0.55 6.67 0.54
C ILE A 39 -0.79 6.53 2.05
N ALA A 40 -0.83 7.62 2.81
CA ALA A 40 -1.08 7.60 4.25
C ALA A 40 -2.47 7.05 4.62
N ARG A 41 -3.52 7.45 3.89
CA ARG A 41 -4.88 6.88 4.08
C ARG A 41 -4.91 5.39 3.78
N LEU A 42 -4.15 4.95 2.79
CA LEU A 42 -4.09 3.57 2.38
C LEU A 42 -3.34 2.69 3.38
N GLU A 43 -2.20 3.15 3.90
CA GLU A 43 -1.46 2.45 4.96
C GLU A 43 -2.22 2.37 6.28
N SER A 44 -3.13 3.32 6.53
CA SER A 44 -3.99 3.32 7.72
C SER A 44 -5.29 2.53 7.53
N GLY A 45 -5.54 1.94 6.36
CA GLY A 45 -6.76 1.17 6.07
C GLY A 45 -8.03 2.04 5.98
N ASN A 46 -7.89 3.34 5.78
CA ASN A 46 -9.01 4.31 5.74
C ASN A 46 -9.59 4.50 4.32
N THR A 47 -9.16 3.68 3.36
CA THR A 47 -9.60 3.76 1.96
C THR A 47 -9.56 2.38 1.36
N ASN A 48 -10.59 2.02 0.59
CA ASN A 48 -10.59 0.82 -0.23
C ASN A 48 -9.83 1.11 -1.55
N PRO A 49 -8.60 0.60 -1.74
CA PRO A 49 -7.84 0.87 -2.95
C PRO A 49 -8.39 0.09 -4.15
N THR A 50 -8.43 0.74 -5.30
CA THR A 50 -8.66 0.02 -6.56
C THR A 50 -7.46 -0.88 -6.89
N ILE A 51 -7.67 -1.91 -7.71
CA ILE A 51 -6.58 -2.76 -8.23
C ILE A 51 -5.51 -1.89 -8.94
N ARG A 52 -5.92 -0.83 -9.64
CA ARG A 52 -4.99 0.11 -10.29
C ARG A 52 -4.10 0.82 -9.29
N THR A 53 -4.65 1.21 -8.15
CA THR A 53 -3.90 1.84 -7.04
C THR A 53 -2.89 0.85 -6.45
N LEU A 54 -3.31 -0.37 -6.15
CA LEU A 54 -2.42 -1.40 -5.63
C LEU A 54 -1.29 -1.72 -6.62
N TYR A 55 -1.59 -1.76 -7.92
CA TYR A 55 -0.57 -1.96 -8.96
C TYR A 55 0.45 -0.84 -8.99
N LYS A 56 0.02 0.43 -8.92
CA LYS A 56 0.95 1.58 -8.83
C LYS A 56 1.88 1.47 -7.61
N ILE A 57 1.31 1.12 -6.46
CA ILE A 57 2.07 0.95 -5.21
C ILE A 57 3.04 -0.21 -5.30
N SER A 58 2.65 -1.34 -5.91
CA SER A 58 3.55 -2.48 -6.09
C SER A 58 4.73 -2.10 -6.98
N ARG A 59 4.51 -1.26 -8.00
CA ARG A 59 5.58 -0.70 -8.84
C ARG A 59 6.48 0.25 -8.05
N GLY A 60 5.92 1.15 -7.25
CA GLY A 60 6.67 2.08 -6.41
C GLY A 60 7.52 1.35 -5.36
N LEU A 61 6.96 0.32 -4.73
CA LEU A 61 7.65 -0.55 -3.78
C LEU A 61 8.56 -1.59 -4.45
N LYS A 62 8.56 -1.71 -5.79
CA LYS A 62 9.31 -2.75 -6.52
C LYS A 62 9.04 -4.17 -6.00
N VAL A 63 7.76 -4.52 -5.85
CA VAL A 63 7.27 -5.85 -5.45
C VAL A 63 6.17 -6.32 -6.40
N LYS A 64 5.83 -7.60 -6.36
CA LYS A 64 4.68 -8.12 -7.11
C LYS A 64 3.39 -7.71 -6.41
N LEU A 65 2.33 -7.47 -7.19
CA LEU A 65 1.01 -7.12 -6.66
C LEU A 65 0.51 -8.13 -5.61
N LYS A 66 0.78 -9.43 -5.82
CA LYS A 66 0.43 -10.49 -4.87
C LYS A 66 1.00 -10.26 -3.47
N GLU A 67 2.20 -9.69 -3.36
CA GLU A 67 2.85 -9.48 -2.05
C GLU A 67 2.13 -8.42 -1.19
N LEU A 68 1.32 -7.56 -1.83
CA LEU A 68 0.51 -6.56 -1.14
C LEU A 68 -0.82 -7.12 -0.60
N VAL A 69 -1.36 -8.16 -1.26
CA VAL A 69 -2.67 -8.76 -0.95
C VAL A 69 -2.57 -10.12 -0.26
N ASP A 70 -1.35 -10.64 -0.12
CA ASP A 70 -1.03 -11.84 0.65
C ASP A 70 -1.11 -11.51 2.15
N VAL A 71 -2.31 -11.65 2.70
CA VAL A 71 -2.67 -11.26 4.08
C VAL A 71 -3.46 -12.37 4.82
N GLU A 72 -3.42 -13.59 4.29
CA GLU A 72 -3.98 -14.80 4.89
C GLU A 72 -2.99 -15.48 5.83
#